data_AF-A0A0P7W8R7-F1
#
_entry.id   AF-A0A0P7W8R7-F1
#
_cell.length_a   1.000
_cell.length_b   1.000
_cell.length_c   1.000
_cell.angle_alpha   90.00
_cell.angle_beta   90.00
_cell.angle_gamma   90.00
#
_symmetry.space_group_name_H-M   'P 1'
#
loop_
_entity.id
_entity.type
_entity.pdbx_description
1 polymer ?
#
loop_
_entity_poly.entity_id
_entity_poly.type
_entity_poly.pdbx_seq_one_letter_code
_entity_poly.pdbx_strand_id
1 'polypeptide(L)'
;MDEKPAIEVPETLGEEIGGPGKAYFDDVVIDNILDALLELSAAVWTYHDRVTVLETVLAEKGIEVTDAIEAHAPGPEEIARRERERMALVDRVFGAFLRRPTPRGPDPLATPAETGDDT
;
A
#
# COMPACT_ATOMS: atom_id res chain seq x y z
N MET A 1 10.50 20.13 41.64
CA MET A 1 9.50 19.44 40.80
C MET A 1 9.59 20.11 39.45
N ASP A 2 10.29 19.48 38.51
CA ASP A 2 10.42 20.01 37.15
C ASP A 2 9.11 19.74 36.40
N GLU A 3 8.41 20.82 36.10
CA GLU A 3 7.17 20.81 35.33
C GLU A 3 7.51 20.44 33.89
N LYS A 4 7.06 19.25 33.45
CA LYS A 4 7.22 18.79 32.07
C LYS A 4 6.52 19.81 31.15
N PRO A 5 7.19 20.36 30.13
CA PRO A 5 6.52 21.28 29.22
C PRO A 5 5.37 20.56 28.54
N ALA A 6 4.19 21.18 28.58
CA ALA A 6 3.01 20.69 27.88
C ALA A 6 3.34 20.62 26.38
N ILE A 7 3.34 19.42 25.82
CA ILE A 7 3.47 19.23 24.38
C ILE A 7 2.16 19.70 23.78
N GLU A 8 2.16 20.90 23.20
CA GLU A 8 1.04 21.38 22.40
C GLU A 8 0.95 20.52 21.14
N VAL A 9 0.01 19.57 21.16
CA VAL A 9 -0.34 18.77 20.01
C VAL A 9 -1.17 19.66 19.08
N PRO A 10 -0.73 19.93 17.83
CA PRO A 10 -1.52 20.71 16.88
C PRO A 10 -2.89 20.07 16.68
N GLU A 11 -3.95 20.87 16.61
CA GLU A 11 -5.32 20.37 16.41
C GLU A 11 -5.49 19.56 15.11
N THR A 12 -4.58 19.78 14.14
CA THR A 12 -4.53 19.06 12.85
C THR A 12 -3.90 17.67 12.96
N LEU A 13 -3.27 17.32 14.09
CA LEU A 13 -2.64 16.02 14.27
C LEU A 13 -3.71 14.95 14.48
N GLY A 14 -3.91 14.09 13.48
CA GLY A 14 -4.97 13.07 13.43
C GLY A 14 -5.95 13.24 12.28
N GLU A 15 -6.01 14.42 11.64
CA GLU A 15 -6.70 14.59 10.36
C GLU A 15 -6.02 13.82 9.23
N GLU A 16 -4.77 13.39 9.40
CA GLU A 16 -4.01 12.61 8.42
C GLU A 16 -4.54 11.17 8.27
N ILE A 17 -5.28 10.66 9.25
CA ILE A 17 -5.82 9.29 9.27
C ILE A 17 -7.26 9.24 8.70
N GLY A 18 -7.93 10.40 8.52
CA GLY A 18 -9.33 10.47 8.05
C GLY A 18 -9.73 11.72 7.25
N GLY A 19 -8.80 12.62 6.98
CA GLY A 19 -8.92 13.83 6.16
C GLY A 19 -8.28 13.65 4.79
N PRO A 20 -8.20 14.70 3.95
CA PRO A 20 -7.84 14.59 2.54
C PRO A 20 -6.39 14.17 2.24
N GLY A 21 -5.56 13.92 3.26
CA GLY A 21 -4.12 13.63 3.09
C GLY A 21 -3.29 14.89 2.85
N LYS A 22 -1.98 14.73 2.64
CA LYS A 22 -1.11 15.84 2.25
C LYS A 22 -1.33 16.14 0.76
N ALA A 23 -1.89 17.31 0.47
CA ALA A 23 -2.11 17.74 -0.91
C ALA A 23 -0.82 18.32 -1.49
N TYR A 24 -0.15 17.57 -2.37
CA TYR A 24 1.00 18.06 -3.14
C TYR A 24 0.60 18.46 -4.56
N PHE A 25 -0.51 17.91 -5.07
CA PHE A 25 -1.04 18.17 -6.42
C PHE A 25 -2.52 18.57 -6.37
N ASP A 26 -3.01 19.14 -7.47
CA ASP A 26 -4.42 19.55 -7.60
C ASP A 26 -5.39 18.35 -7.69
N ASP A 27 -4.88 17.16 -8.02
CA ASP A 27 -5.64 15.91 -8.10
C ASP A 27 -5.30 14.99 -6.93
N VAL A 28 -6.25 14.86 -6.00
CA VAL A 28 -6.15 13.98 -4.82
C VAL A 28 -5.89 12.52 -5.17
N VAL A 29 -6.24 12.04 -6.37
CA VAL A 29 -5.92 10.68 -6.80
C VAL A 29 -4.41 10.51 -6.98
N ILE A 30 -3.74 11.54 -7.50
CA ILE A 30 -2.29 11.54 -7.70
C ILE A 30 -1.57 11.54 -6.34
N ASP A 31 -2.02 12.37 -5.40
CA ASP A 31 -1.46 12.40 -4.05
C ASP A 31 -1.61 11.05 -3.34
N ASN A 32 -2.78 10.44 -3.39
CA ASN A 32 -3.01 9.11 -2.81
C ASN A 32 -2.13 8.02 -3.44
N ILE A 33 -1.85 8.09 -4.75
CA ILE A 33 -0.93 7.15 -5.41
C ILE A 33 0.50 7.37 -4.92
N LEU A 34 0.93 8.61 -4.74
CA LEU A 34 2.27 8.94 -4.25
C LEU A 34 2.47 8.51 -2.81
N ASP A 35 1.48 8.74 -1.95
CA ASP A 35 1.49 8.26 -0.56
C ASP A 35 1.57 6.73 -0.51
N ALA A 36 0.74 6.03 -1.29
CA ALA A 36 0.79 4.56 -1.37
C ALA A 36 2.15 4.05 -1.90
N LEU A 37 2.77 4.76 -2.85
CA LEU A 37 4.09 4.41 -3.37
C LEU A 37 5.20 4.63 -2.33
N LEU A 38 5.13 5.72 -1.56
CA LEU A 38 6.06 5.99 -0.46
C LEU A 38 5.96 4.91 0.61
N GLU A 39 4.74 4.56 1.03
CA GLU A 39 4.50 3.49 1.99
C GLU A 39 5.00 2.13 1.48
N LEU A 40 4.70 1.80 0.22
CA LEU A 40 5.20 0.57 -0.40
C LEU A 40 6.72 0.54 -0.44
N SER A 41 7.37 1.66 -0.77
CA SER A 41 8.83 1.76 -0.82
C SER A 41 9.45 1.54 0.56
N ALA A 42 8.86 2.10 1.61
CA ALA A 42 9.29 1.87 2.99
C ALA A 42 9.11 0.41 3.43
N ALA A 43 7.99 -0.21 3.04
CA ALA A 43 7.74 -1.64 3.31
C ALA A 43 8.75 -2.55 2.59
N VAL A 44 9.07 -2.25 1.32
CA VAL A 44 10.09 -2.97 0.54
C VAL A 44 11.46 -2.84 1.20
N TRP A 45 11.85 -1.64 1.62
CA TRP A 45 13.12 -1.42 2.33
C TRP A 45 13.18 -2.22 3.63
N THR A 46 12.11 -2.22 4.43
CA THR A 46 12.04 -2.99 5.67
C THR A 46 12.23 -4.49 5.41
N TYR A 47 11.69 -5.00 4.31
CA TYR A 47 11.88 -6.41 3.94
C TYR A 47 13.32 -6.69 3.49
N HIS A 48 13.90 -5.79 2.69
CA HIS A 48 15.29 -5.87 2.27
C HIS A 48 16.25 -5.87 3.48
N ASP A 49 16.08 -4.92 4.40
CA ASP A 49 16.88 -4.81 5.63
C ASP A 49 16.81 -6.10 6.45
N ARG A 50 15.61 -6.68 6.60
CA ARG A 50 15.46 -7.97 7.30
C ARG A 50 16.20 -9.12 6.62
N VAL A 51 16.30 -9.13 5.28
CA VAL A 51 17.08 -10.14 4.55
C VAL A 51 18.57 -9.92 4.80
N THR A 52 19.06 -8.68 4.72
CA THR A 52 20.46 -8.34 5.05
C THR A 52 20.83 -8.75 6.48
N VAL A 53 19.95 -8.48 7.45
CA VAL A 53 20.13 -8.92 8.84
C VAL A 53 20.13 -10.45 8.95
N LEU A 54 19.25 -11.14 8.23
CA LEU A 54 19.21 -12.60 8.22
C LEU A 54 20.53 -13.20 7.70
N GLU A 55 21.06 -12.68 6.59
CA GLU A 55 22.35 -13.11 6.05
C GLU A 55 23.48 -12.89 7.05
N THR A 56 23.50 -11.73 7.71
CA THR A 56 24.49 -11.40 8.75
C THR A 56 24.41 -12.37 9.92
N VAL A 57 23.21 -12.64 10.44
CA VAL A 57 22.98 -13.58 11.56
C VAL A 57 23.37 -15.02 11.18
N LEU A 58 23.22 -15.41 9.91
CA LEU A 58 23.65 -16.71 9.42
C LEU A 58 25.18 -16.80 9.33
N ALA A 59 25.84 -15.76 8.81
CA ALA A 59 27.30 -15.66 8.76
C ALA A 59 27.93 -15.68 10.16
N GLU A 60 27.35 -14.97 11.14
CA GLU A 60 27.78 -15.03 12.54
C GLU A 60 27.70 -16.44 13.15
N LYS A 61 26.83 -17.29 12.61
CA LYS A 61 26.69 -18.71 12.98
C LYS A 61 27.58 -19.64 12.14
N GLY A 62 28.43 -19.08 11.28
CA GLY A 62 29.31 -19.81 10.36
C GLY A 62 28.60 -20.38 9.13
N ILE A 63 27.42 -19.86 8.78
CA ILE A 63 26.67 -20.27 7.59
C ILE A 63 26.73 -19.14 6.56
N GLU A 64 27.68 -19.24 5.63
CA GLU A 64 27.86 -18.26 4.54
C GLU A 64 26.82 -18.50 3.44
N VAL A 65 25.82 -17.62 3.32
CA VAL A 65 24.69 -17.79 2.38
C VAL A 65 24.65 -16.77 1.25
N THR A 66 25.36 -15.65 1.34
CA THR A 66 25.26 -14.55 0.36
C THR A 66 25.52 -15.02 -1.08
N ASP A 67 26.68 -15.65 -1.34
CA ASP A 67 26.98 -16.18 -2.68
C ASP A 67 26.04 -17.32 -3.10
N ALA A 68 25.56 -18.11 -2.13
CA ALA A 68 24.66 -19.22 -2.38
C ALA A 68 23.25 -18.74 -2.79
N ILE A 69 22.79 -17.61 -2.25
CA ILE A 69 21.53 -16.96 -2.64
C ILE A 69 21.62 -16.49 -4.09
N GLU A 70 22.68 -15.77 -4.45
CA GLU A 70 22.88 -15.26 -5.81
C GLU A 70 23.05 -16.38 -6.85
N ALA A 71 23.68 -17.49 -6.45
CA ALA A 71 23.84 -18.66 -7.30
C ALA A 71 22.60 -19.57 -7.34
N HIS A 72 21.56 -19.31 -6.53
CA HIS A 72 20.43 -20.23 -6.40
C HIS A 72 19.60 -20.30 -7.69
N ALA A 73 19.63 -21.48 -8.31
CA ALA A 73 18.79 -21.80 -9.46
C ALA A 73 17.62 -22.70 -9.00
N PRO A 74 16.38 -22.16 -8.89
CA PRO A 74 15.24 -22.95 -8.44
C PRO A 74 14.87 -24.02 -9.46
N GLY A 75 14.54 -25.21 -8.96
CA GLY A 75 14.03 -26.31 -9.79
C GLY A 75 12.60 -26.07 -10.29
N PRO A 76 12.10 -26.89 -11.24
CA PRO A 76 10.78 -26.70 -11.85
C PRO A 76 9.62 -26.71 -10.85
N GLU A 77 9.69 -27.56 -9.81
CA GLU A 77 8.66 -27.62 -8.75
C GLU A 77 8.63 -26.35 -7.90
N GLU A 78 9.81 -25.81 -7.57
CA GLU A 78 9.92 -24.58 -6.80
C GLU A 78 9.42 -23.37 -7.61
N ILE A 79 9.78 -23.29 -8.90
CA ILE A 79 9.27 -22.26 -9.81
C ILE A 79 7.75 -22.29 -9.84
N ALA A 80 7.15 -23.47 -10.04
CA ALA A 80 5.70 -23.63 -10.07
C ALA A 80 5.04 -23.25 -8.74
N ARG A 81 5.67 -23.54 -7.59
CA ARG A 81 5.19 -23.12 -6.27
C ARG A 81 5.23 -21.60 -6.12
N ARG A 82 6.36 -20.96 -6.44
CA ARG A 82 6.55 -19.51 -6.35
C ARG A 82 5.58 -18.75 -7.28
N GLU A 83 5.29 -19.31 -8.46
CA GLU A 83 4.27 -18.77 -9.37
C GLU A 83 2.91 -18.70 -8.70
N ARG A 84 2.45 -19.80 -8.09
CA ARG A 84 1.15 -19.84 -7.40
C ARG A 84 1.10 -18.86 -6.24
N GLU A 85 2.17 -18.79 -5.45
CA GLU A 85 2.26 -17.87 -4.30
C GLU A 85 2.21 -16.40 -4.75
N ARG A 86 2.94 -16.05 -5.82
CA ARG A 86 2.92 -14.71 -6.39
C ARG A 86 1.56 -14.37 -7.00
N MET A 87 0.93 -15.28 -7.73
CA MET A 87 -0.43 -15.06 -8.26
C MET A 87 -1.44 -14.85 -7.15
N ALA A 88 -1.38 -15.65 -6.07
CA ALA A 88 -2.24 -15.44 -4.91
C ALA A 88 -2.00 -14.09 -4.21
N LEU A 89 -0.76 -13.59 -4.18
CA LEU A 89 -0.46 -12.25 -3.69
C LEU A 89 -1.05 -11.18 -4.61
N VAL A 90 -0.82 -11.29 -5.91
CA VAL A 90 -1.35 -10.35 -6.92
C VAL A 90 -2.88 -10.28 -6.85
N ASP A 91 -3.57 -11.42 -6.79
CA ASP A 91 -5.02 -11.46 -6.69
C ASP A 91 -5.54 -10.79 -5.42
N ARG A 92 -4.85 -10.97 -4.27
CA ARG A 92 -5.25 -10.32 -3.02
C ARG A 92 -5.02 -8.80 -3.04
N VAL A 93 -3.89 -8.37 -3.59
CA VAL A 93 -3.50 -6.94 -3.61
C VAL A 93 -4.29 -6.19 -4.67
N PHE A 94 -4.34 -6.72 -5.89
CA PHE A 94 -4.89 -6.01 -7.05
C PHE A 94 -6.30 -6.45 -7.42
N GLY A 95 -6.79 -7.60 -6.96
CA GLY A 95 -8.16 -8.05 -7.23
C GLY A 95 -9.22 -7.07 -6.73
N ALA A 96 -8.88 -6.25 -5.73
CA ALA A 96 -9.74 -5.16 -5.26
C ALA A 96 -10.04 -4.11 -6.34
N PHE A 97 -9.07 -3.80 -7.22
CA PHE A 97 -9.21 -2.83 -8.31
C PHE A 97 -9.99 -3.39 -9.50
N LEU A 98 -10.04 -4.71 -9.65
CA LEU A 98 -10.79 -5.39 -10.73
C LEU A 98 -12.28 -5.56 -10.42
N ARG A 99 -12.71 -5.28 -9.18
CA ARG A 99 -14.12 -5.27 -8.81
C ARG A 99 -14.82 -4.11 -9.52
N ARG A 100 -15.79 -4.40 -10.38
CA ARG A 100 -16.70 -3.36 -10.89
C ARG A 100 -17.53 -2.82 -9.72
N PRO A 101 -17.50 -1.52 -9.42
CA PRO A 101 -18.46 -0.93 -8.51
C PRO A 101 -19.85 -1.17 -9.10
N THR A 102 -20.74 -1.82 -8.33
CA THR A 102 -22.17 -1.71 -8.63
C THR A 102 -22.54 -0.24 -8.48
N PRO A 103 -23.16 0.39 -9.50
CA PRO A 103 -23.66 1.75 -9.35
C PRO A 103 -24.52 1.80 -8.10
N ARG A 104 -24.24 2.73 -7.18
CA ARG A 104 -25.23 3.10 -6.18
C ARG A 104 -26.46 3.51 -6.99
N GLY A 105 -27.62 2.89 -6.72
CA GLY A 105 -28.87 3.19 -7.42
C GLY A 105 -29.16 4.69 -7.47
N PRO A 106 -30.09 5.13 -8.33
CA PRO A 106 -30.28 6.55 -8.64
C PRO A 106 -30.40 7.40 -7.38
N ASP A 107 -29.75 8.57 -7.41
CA ASP A 107 -29.81 9.57 -6.35
C ASP A 107 -31.28 9.92 -6.06
N PRO A 108 -31.80 9.68 -4.84
CA PRO A 108 -33.18 10.03 -4.50
C PRO A 108 -33.44 11.55 -4.53
N LEU A 109 -32.42 12.38 -4.74
CA LEU A 109 -32.51 13.84 -4.84
C LEU A 109 -32.34 14.38 -6.27
N ALA A 110 -32.21 13.51 -7.30
CA ALA A 110 -32.25 13.96 -8.68
C ALA A 110 -33.71 14.35 -9.05
N THR A 111 -34.02 15.63 -8.90
CA THR A 111 -35.30 16.22 -9.31
C THR A 111 -35.60 15.87 -10.77
N PRO A 112 -36.79 15.37 -11.12
CA PRO A 112 -37.13 15.09 -12.51
C PRO A 112 -37.10 16.39 -13.31
N ALA A 113 -36.36 16.38 -14.42
CA ALA A 113 -36.32 17.48 -15.37
C ALA A 113 -37.74 17.85 -15.78
N GLU A 114 -38.08 19.13 -15.68
CA GLU A 114 -39.37 19.66 -16.10
C GLU A 114 -39.64 19.26 -17.55
N THR A 115 -40.70 18.50 -17.75
CA THR A 115 -41.27 18.22 -19.06
C THR A 115 -41.78 19.54 -19.61
N GLY A 116 -40.96 20.21 -20.41
CA GLY A 116 -41.38 21.32 -21.27
C GLY A 116 -42.33 20.80 -22.33
N ASP A 117 -43.62 20.90 -22.03
CA ASP A 117 -44.70 21.00 -23.00
C ASP A 117 -44.47 22.28 -23.82
N ASP A 118 -44.20 22.13 -25.12
CA ASP A 118 -44.41 23.24 -26.06
C ASP A 118 -44.84 22.67 -27.43
N THR A 119 -46.16 22.70 -27.57
CA THR A 119 -47.03 22.85 -28.75
C THR A 119 -46.40 22.86 -30.15
#